data_AF-R5IV10-F1
#
_entry.id   AF-R5IV10-F1
#
_cell.length_a   1.000
_cell.length_b   1.000
_cell.length_c   1.000
_cell.angle_alpha   90.00
_cell.angle_beta   90.00
_cell.angle_gamma   90.00
#
_symmetry.space_group_name_H-M   'P 1'
#
loop_
_entity.id
_entity.type
_entity.pdbx_description
1 polymer ?
#
loop_
_entity_poly.entity_id
_entity_poly.type
_entity_poly.pdbx_seq_one_letter_code
_entity_poly.pdbx_strand_id
1 'polypeptide(L)'
;MEKKNAVYTIMEEQSPEEARREHILLIARNFAAGAAAVLFLASFALADIHKLLRAAAYFLGAGAYFAEILVLTDGFRRKVPRKELFMAYCFGPLYILLGLSYLLEA
;
A
#
# COMPACT_ATOMS: atom_id res chain seq x y z
N MET A 1 44.31 4.53 -25.61
CA MET A 1 42.86 4.37 -25.79
C MET A 1 42.52 2.93 -25.47
N GLU A 2 41.71 2.68 -24.45
CA GLU A 2 40.83 1.50 -24.36
C GLU A 2 39.83 1.75 -23.24
N LYS A 3 38.68 2.31 -23.63
CA LYS A 3 37.48 2.38 -22.79
C LYS A 3 37.04 0.93 -22.60
N LYS A 4 37.47 0.31 -21.51
CA LYS A 4 37.01 -1.03 -21.12
C LYS A 4 35.52 -0.95 -20.79
N ASN A 5 34.73 -1.32 -21.79
CA ASN A 5 33.51 -2.09 -21.69
C ASN A 5 33.32 -2.70 -20.29
N ALA A 6 32.19 -2.39 -19.63
CA ALA A 6 31.44 -3.34 -18.79
C ALA A 6 30.52 -2.69 -17.76
N VAL A 7 30.28 -1.37 -17.80
CA VAL A 7 29.03 -0.83 -17.22
C VAL A 7 27.94 -1.04 -18.26
N TYR A 8 27.64 -2.31 -18.55
CA TYR A 8 26.43 -2.74 -19.22
C TYR A 8 25.28 -2.08 -18.45
N THR A 9 24.67 -1.03 -18.98
CA THR A 9 23.48 -1.20 -19.83
C THR A 9 22.59 -2.24 -19.19
N ILE A 10 21.91 -1.90 -18.08
CA ILE A 10 20.45 -1.89 -17.90
C ILE A 10 20.17 -1.12 -16.58
N MET A 11 20.48 0.18 -16.50
CA MET A 11 19.46 1.01 -15.83
C MET A 11 18.34 0.98 -16.85
N GLU A 12 17.34 0.15 -16.60
CA GLU A 12 16.04 0.33 -17.22
C GLU A 12 15.74 1.81 -16.95
N GLU A 13 15.89 2.67 -17.97
CA GLU A 13 15.40 4.05 -17.86
C GLU A 13 13.91 3.87 -17.64
N GLN A 14 13.50 3.71 -16.37
CA GLN A 14 12.11 3.80 -15.98
C GLN A 14 11.65 5.09 -16.64
N SER A 15 10.64 4.95 -17.50
CA SER A 15 10.10 6.11 -18.18
C SER A 15 9.78 7.16 -17.11
N PRO A 16 10.04 8.46 -17.34
CA PRO A 16 9.68 9.51 -16.37
C PRO A 16 8.20 9.42 -15.93
N GLU A 17 7.35 8.83 -16.77
CA GLU A 17 5.96 8.47 -16.45
C GLU A 17 5.83 7.35 -15.40
N GLU A 18 6.64 6.30 -15.48
CA GLU A 18 6.63 5.15 -14.55
C GLU A 18 7.16 5.57 -13.17
N ALA A 19 8.27 6.31 -13.14
CA ALA A 19 8.80 6.88 -11.90
C ALA A 19 7.80 7.85 -11.22
N ARG A 20 7.08 8.65 -12.03
CA ARG A 20 6.00 9.53 -11.52
C ARG A 20 4.85 8.71 -10.94
N ARG A 21 4.41 7.65 -11.62
CA ARG A 21 3.32 6.77 -11.15
C ARG A 21 3.70 6.08 -9.84
N GLU A 22 4.89 5.50 -9.77
CA GLU A 22 5.41 4.87 -8.57
C GLU A 22 5.43 5.86 -7.40
N HIS A 23 5.93 7.08 -7.63
CA HIS A 23 5.97 8.11 -6.60
C HIS A 23 4.56 8.51 -6.12
N ILE A 24 3.59 8.65 -7.02
CA ILE A 24 2.19 8.93 -6.65
C ILE A 24 1.61 7.79 -5.81
N LEU A 25 1.84 6.53 -6.20
CA LEU A 25 1.37 5.37 -5.45
C LEU A 25 2.01 5.26 -4.07
N LEU A 26 3.30 5.59 -3.94
CA LEU A 26 3.99 5.67 -2.65
C LEU A 26 3.40 6.76 -1.74
N ILE A 27 3.11 7.94 -2.30
CA ILE A 27 2.44 9.02 -1.57
C ILE A 27 1.04 8.57 -1.12
N ALA A 28 0.26 7.96 -2.01
CA ALA A 28 -1.07 7.46 -1.70
C ALA A 28 -1.02 6.38 -0.61
N ARG A 29 -0.08 5.43 -0.69
CA ARG A 29 0.15 4.41 0.34
C ARG A 29 0.46 5.03 1.70
N ASN A 30 1.41 5.96 1.74
CA ASN A 30 1.83 6.59 2.99
C ASN A 30 0.72 7.45 3.59
N PHE A 31 -0.05 8.16 2.76
CA PHE A 31 -1.20 8.92 3.20
C PHE A 31 -2.29 8.00 3.78
N ALA A 32 -2.63 6.91 3.07
CA ALA A 32 -3.61 5.94 3.54
C ALA A 32 -3.18 5.30 4.88
N ALA A 33 -1.91 4.91 5.01
CA ALA A 33 -1.36 4.36 6.24
C ALA A 33 -1.38 5.39 7.39
N GLY A 34 -0.99 6.64 7.13
CA GLY A 34 -1.05 7.72 8.12
C GLY A 34 -2.47 8.03 8.57
N ALA A 35 -3.40 8.14 7.62
CA ALA A 35 -4.81 8.37 7.91
C ALA A 35 -5.43 7.20 8.70
N ALA A 36 -5.09 5.95 8.35
CA ALA A 36 -5.51 4.77 9.10
C ALA A 36 -5.02 4.83 10.56
N ALA A 37 -3.75 5.19 10.80
CA ALA A 37 -3.20 5.31 12.14
C ALA A 37 -3.92 6.40 12.95
N VAL A 38 -4.15 7.57 12.35
CA VAL A 38 -4.85 8.69 13.01
C VAL A 38 -6.28 8.30 13.37
N LEU A 39 -7.04 7.69 12.45
CA LEU A 39 -8.42 7.26 12.71
C LEU A 39 -8.48 6.18 13.79
N PHE A 40 -7.54 5.22 13.77
CA PHE A 40 -7.48 4.19 14.78
C PHE A 40 -7.19 4.76 16.18
N LEU A 41 -6.25 5.70 16.28
CA LEU A 41 -5.95 6.39 17.54
C LEU A 41 -7.12 7.27 18.00
N ALA A 42 -7.75 7.99 17.09
CA ALA A 42 -8.95 8.79 17.39
C ALA A 42 -10.10 7.93 17.93
N SER A 43 -10.18 6.65 17.52
CA SER A 43 -11.23 5.73 17.99
C SER A 43 -11.21 5.50 19.51
N PHE A 44 -10.07 5.71 20.18
CA PHE A 44 -9.99 5.63 21.65
C PHE A 44 -10.58 6.84 22.36
N ALA A 45 -10.57 8.00 21.71
CA ALA A 45 -11.11 9.25 22.26
C ALA A 45 -12.60 9.44 21.96
N LEU A 46 -13.08 8.91 20.84
CA LEU A 46 -14.45 9.10 20.34
C LEU A 46 -15.31 7.84 20.56
N ALA A 47 -15.78 7.65 21.79
CA ALA A 47 -16.52 6.45 22.20
C ALA A 47 -17.84 6.25 21.44
N ASP A 48 -18.50 7.30 20.95
CA ASP A 48 -19.78 7.13 20.25
C ASP A 48 -19.63 6.57 18.82
N ILE A 49 -18.49 6.83 18.18
CA ILE A 49 -18.24 6.46 16.76
C ILE A 49 -17.02 5.55 16.60
N HIS A 50 -16.51 4.98 17.69
CA HIS A 50 -15.27 4.19 17.71
C HIS A 50 -15.29 3.04 16.70
N LYS A 51 -16.42 2.33 16.55
CA LYS A 51 -16.56 1.23 15.59
C LYS A 51 -16.44 1.72 14.14
N LEU A 52 -17.10 2.82 13.80
CA LEU A 52 -17.02 3.43 12.48
C LEU A 52 -15.60 3.93 12.16
N LEU A 53 -14.94 4.56 13.13
CA LEU A 53 -13.53 5.00 12.99
C LEU A 53 -12.58 3.83 12.76
N ARG A 54 -12.76 2.73 13.50
CA ARG A 54 -11.97 1.50 13.31
C ARG A 54 -12.25 0.88 11.95
N ALA A 55 -13.51 0.79 11.54
CA ALA A 55 -13.88 0.29 10.21
C ALA A 55 -13.18 1.11 9.10
N ALA A 56 -13.27 2.44 9.16
CA ALA A 56 -12.60 3.33 8.22
C ALA A 56 -11.07 3.16 8.25
N ALA A 57 -10.46 3.04 9.44
CA ALA A 57 -9.03 2.79 9.58
C ALA A 57 -8.59 1.48 8.91
N TYR A 58 -9.35 0.40 9.09
CA TYR A 58 -9.05 -0.88 8.45
C TYR A 58 -9.22 -0.83 6.93
N PHE A 59 -10.24 -0.14 6.40
CA PHE A 59 -10.36 0.04 4.96
C PHE A 59 -9.22 0.88 4.36
N LEU A 60 -8.79 1.93 5.05
CA LEU A 60 -7.62 2.71 4.62
C LEU A 60 -6.34 1.89 4.66
N GLY A 61 -6.15 1.05 5.69
CA GLY A 61 -5.01 0.13 5.75
C GLY A 61 -5.06 -0.94 4.66
N ALA A 62 -6.25 -1.46 4.30
CA ALA A 62 -6.40 -2.34 3.14
C ALA A 62 -6.04 -1.63 1.84
N GLY A 63 -6.43 -0.35 1.70
CA GLY A 63 -6.02 0.51 0.59
C GLY A 63 -4.50 0.70 0.52
N ALA A 64 -3.82 0.83 1.67
CA ALA A 64 -2.37 0.91 1.73
C ALA A 64 -1.70 -0.40 1.26
N TYR A 65 -2.20 -1.56 1.70
CA TYR A 65 -1.70 -2.86 1.19
C TYR A 65 -1.95 -3.02 -0.31
N PHE A 66 -3.09 -2.54 -0.82
CA PHE A 66 -3.37 -2.55 -2.25
C PHE A 66 -2.40 -1.65 -3.03
N ALA A 67 -2.16 -0.42 -2.56
CA ALA A 67 -1.18 0.49 -3.15
C ALA A 67 0.24 -0.10 -3.13
N GLU A 68 0.61 -0.82 -2.07
CA GLU A 68 1.88 -1.54 -1.98
C GLU A 68 1.99 -2.66 -3.02
N ILE A 69 0.93 -3.43 -3.25
CA ILE A 69 0.88 -4.41 -4.34
C ILE A 69 1.08 -3.72 -5.69
N LEU A 70 0.42 -2.57 -5.93
CA LEU A 70 0.57 -1.83 -7.17
C LEU A 70 2.00 -1.30 -7.36
N VAL A 71 2.64 -0.78 -6.31
CA VAL A 71 4.05 -0.35 -6.36
C VAL A 71 4.96 -1.53 -6.68
N LEU A 72 4.84 -2.63 -5.93
CA LEU A 72 5.71 -3.80 -6.10
C LEU A 72 5.55 -4.44 -7.49
N THR A 73 4.32 -4.49 -8.00
CA THR A 73 4.01 -5.11 -9.30
C THR A 73 4.16 -4.17 -10.49
N ASP A 74 4.62 -2.94 -10.26
CA ASP A 74 4.67 -1.87 -11.27
C ASP A 74 3.32 -1.74 -12.01
N GLY A 75 2.23 -1.63 -11.25
CA GLY A 75 0.86 -1.60 -11.75
C GLY A 75 0.45 -2.90 -12.46
N PHE A 76 0.84 -4.07 -11.92
CA PHE A 76 0.64 -5.40 -12.49
C PHE A 76 1.42 -5.72 -13.77
N ARG A 77 2.38 -4.88 -14.17
CA ARG A 77 3.20 -5.10 -15.37
C ARG A 77 4.34 -6.09 -15.14
N ARG A 78 4.76 -6.26 -13.88
CA ARG A 78 5.85 -7.16 -13.50
C ARG A 78 5.37 -8.34 -12.66
N LYS A 79 5.88 -9.54 -12.97
CA LYS A 79 5.73 -10.71 -12.09
C LYS A 79 6.71 -10.59 -10.92
N VAL A 80 6.17 -10.40 -9.73
CA VAL A 80 6.93 -10.29 -8.47
C VAL A 80 6.94 -11.65 -7.76
N PRO A 81 8.03 -12.05 -7.10
CA PRO A 81 8.05 -13.23 -6.26
C PRO A 81 6.95 -13.20 -5.19
N ARG A 82 6.20 -14.31 -5.03
CA ARG A 82 5.10 -14.41 -4.05
C ARG A 82 5.51 -14.08 -2.61
N LYS A 83 6.79 -14.32 -2.26
CA LYS A 83 7.36 -14.00 -0.94
C LYS A 83 7.32 -12.50 -0.61
N GLU A 84 7.42 -11.63 -1.62
CA GLU A 84 7.38 -10.17 -1.44
C GLU A 84 5.95 -9.66 -1.30
N LEU A 85 4.99 -10.32 -1.96
CA LEU A 85 3.56 -9.98 -1.90
C LEU A 85 2.82 -10.68 -0.75
N PHE A 86 3.44 -11.62 -0.06
CA PHE A 86 2.79 -12.47 0.95
C PHE A 86 2.14 -11.64 2.06
N MET A 87 2.83 -10.62 2.55
CA MET A 87 2.29 -9.73 3.59
C MET A 87 1.02 -9.03 3.09
N ALA A 88 1.07 -8.37 1.94
CA ALA A 88 -0.08 -7.66 1.42
C ALA A 88 -1.26 -8.60 1.07
N TYR A 89 -1.00 -9.81 0.60
CA TYR A 89 -2.05 -10.80 0.32
C TYR A 89 -2.66 -11.43 1.56
N CYS A 90 -1.95 -11.52 2.69
CA CYS A 90 -2.52 -12.00 3.94
C CYS A 90 -3.23 -10.87 4.69
N PHE A 91 -2.56 -9.73 4.85
CA PHE A 91 -3.05 -8.63 5.68
C PHE A 91 -4.09 -7.76 4.98
N GLY A 92 -4.05 -7.60 3.65
CA GLY A 92 -5.05 -6.84 2.89
C GLY A 92 -6.47 -7.41 3.07
N PRO A 93 -6.72 -8.68 2.76
CA PRO A 93 -8.01 -9.33 3.00
C PRO A 93 -8.40 -9.33 4.48
N LEU A 94 -7.45 -9.56 5.39
CA LEU A 94 -7.71 -9.51 6.82
C LEU A 94 -8.22 -8.13 7.26
N TYR A 95 -7.64 -7.05 6.74
CA TYR A 95 -8.10 -5.68 7.02
C TYR A 95 -9.49 -5.41 6.44
N ILE A 96 -9.82 -5.95 5.27
CA ILE A 96 -11.18 -5.86 4.73
C ILE A 96 -12.17 -6.57 5.65
N LEU A 97 -11.86 -7.81 6.07
CA LEU A 97 -12.71 -8.58 6.97
C LEU A 97 -12.92 -7.87 8.31
N LEU A 98 -11.85 -7.28 8.85
CA LEU A 98 -11.90 -6.56 10.11
C LEU A 98 -12.67 -5.24 9.97
N GLY A 99 -12.49 -4.51 8.86
CA GLY A 99 -13.31 -3.33 8.56
C GLY A 99 -14.79 -3.67 8.46
N LEU A 100 -15.13 -4.78 7.80
CA LEU A 100 -16.49 -5.29 7.72
C LEU A 100 -17.04 -5.73 9.07
N SER A 101 -16.26 -6.40 9.92
CA SER A 101 -16.74 -6.82 11.24
C SER A 101 -17.11 -5.62 12.11
N TYR A 102 -16.29 -4.56 12.09
CA TYR A 102 -16.62 -3.32 12.79
C TYR A 102 -17.84 -2.61 12.21
N LEU A 103 -18.08 -2.69 10.89
CA LEU A 103 -19.26 -2.09 10.25
C LEU A 103 -20.55 -2.87 10.55
N LEU A 104 -20.46 -4.20 10.64
CA LEU A 104 -21.60 -5.06 10.98
C LEU A 104 -21.98 -4.96 12.46
N GLU A 105 -21.02 -4.63 13.33
CA GLU A 105 -21.23 -4.41 14.76
C GLU A 105 -21.56 -2.94 15.12
N ALA A 106 -21.37 -2.00 14.21
CA ALA A 106 -21.62 -0.55 14.41
C ALA A 106 -23.12 -0.23 14.35
#